data_AF-A0A522MYL0-F1
#
_entry.id   AF-A0A522MYL0-F1
#
_cell.length_a   1.000
_cell.length_b   1.000
_cell.length_c   1.000
_cell.angle_alpha   90.00
_cell.angle_beta   90.00
_cell.angle_gamma   90.00
#
_symmetry.space_group_name_H-M   'P 1'
#
loop_
_entity.id
_entity.type
_entity.pdbx_description
1 polymer ?
#
loop_
_entity_poly.entity_id
_entity_poly.type
_entity_poly.pdbx_seq_one_letter_code
_entity_poly.pdbx_strand_id
1 'polypeptide(L)'
;MRTPADAQRLVLESLAVLPSEDVPLDAASARVLATDVTAERDYWPFARAAMDGIAVRAADLAGATPERPVRLLLDGAAYCGDAPSSGPSAGCAARIATGAPLPTGCDAVVPNECVQWDGDSVAVLRPVASAKHVFPAGEDARAGETVLRAGSRLSGAQIGLLAALGHVRVAVVRRPRVAIVACGDELVPAGTGLTPGKVHDSNTPALAAELRALGADVVRLGIAPDDPLRLEQLLRRARTADAVITCGGLSVGERDFARAALRNVGVTLVFAGVSMKPGHPASFGLWEGRPVFALPGTPSACRVAFEVLVRPAILTLLGDRHIHRPHALVRLARDLQLQAGRSRLLWARLSSDAYGAIVEPLVDQGSATIRSPSDAQALLLLGPTQSTLPAGTFVQTWVLDESYAGLLRRGPRAVVSVVGARNAGKTRLIELLIEACARHGVRIGVVKHHGHMLHLDEPGKDTDRALRAGAAGAVLTGARGLVCRAPRAGEPGIAEALACMPSADLVLVEGYASSGLPKLLVRRVGYATDRPEPAGPILAVVGEGPAPEGTPFFAWEAIDALAEHLIARIPDAPLRQLAGKA
;
A
#
# COMPACT_ATOMS: atom_id res chain seq x y z
N MET A 1 -21.55 -18.77 -9.08
CA MET A 1 -20.88 -17.86 -10.06
C MET A 1 -19.71 -17.20 -9.34
N ARG A 2 -18.52 -17.15 -9.95
CA ARG A 2 -17.28 -16.70 -9.29
C ARG A 2 -17.35 -15.23 -8.90
N THR A 3 -16.87 -14.85 -7.72
CA THR A 3 -16.76 -13.42 -7.35
C THR A 3 -15.61 -12.76 -8.12
N PRO A 4 -15.53 -11.41 -8.17
CA PRO A 4 -14.36 -10.71 -8.71
C PRO A 4 -13.04 -11.18 -8.09
N ALA A 5 -13.01 -11.37 -6.77
CA ALA A 5 -11.82 -11.81 -6.05
C ALA A 5 -11.42 -13.25 -6.44
N ASP A 6 -12.38 -14.18 -6.56
CA ASP A 6 -12.10 -15.55 -6.99
C ASP A 6 -11.59 -15.60 -8.43
N ALA A 7 -12.19 -14.80 -9.32
CA ALA A 7 -11.79 -14.72 -10.72
C ALA A 7 -10.36 -14.16 -10.85
N GLN A 8 -10.05 -13.07 -10.13
CA GLN A 8 -8.70 -12.51 -10.09
C GLN A 8 -7.68 -13.51 -9.55
N ARG A 9 -7.99 -14.21 -8.44
CA ARG A 9 -7.10 -15.25 -7.88
C ARG A 9 -6.76 -16.33 -8.90
N LEU A 10 -7.76 -16.87 -9.61
CA LEU A 10 -7.54 -17.89 -10.65
C LEU A 10 -6.69 -17.38 -11.81
N VAL A 11 -6.87 -16.12 -12.20
CA VAL A 11 -6.00 -15.49 -13.20
C VAL A 11 -4.57 -15.49 -12.68
N LEU A 12 -4.32 -14.95 -11.48
CA LEU A 12 -2.98 -14.80 -10.93
C LEU A 12 -2.25 -16.14 -10.72
N GLU A 13 -2.96 -17.17 -10.26
CA GLU A 13 -2.43 -18.53 -10.08
C GLU A 13 -2.01 -19.19 -11.41
N SER A 14 -2.49 -18.69 -12.54
CA SER A 14 -2.18 -19.22 -13.88
C SER A 14 -0.96 -18.55 -14.54
N LEU A 15 -0.30 -17.60 -13.87
CA LEU A 15 0.74 -16.77 -14.47
C LEU A 15 2.10 -17.01 -13.84
N ALA A 16 3.14 -16.81 -14.65
CA ALA A 16 4.53 -16.76 -14.23
C ALA A 16 5.17 -15.44 -14.67
N VAL A 17 6.16 -14.98 -13.92
CA VAL A 17 6.96 -13.80 -14.29
C VAL A 17 7.68 -14.07 -15.61
N LEU A 18 7.70 -13.09 -16.50
CA LEU A 18 8.40 -13.20 -17.78
C LEU A 18 9.92 -13.25 -17.58
N PRO A 19 10.66 -13.77 -18.57
CA PRO A 19 12.12 -13.75 -18.54
C PRO A 19 12.70 -12.33 -18.37
N SER A 20 13.88 -12.25 -17.76
CA SER A 20 14.62 -11.01 -17.65
C SER A 20 15.37 -10.65 -18.94
N GLU A 21 15.68 -9.37 -19.06
CA GLU A 21 16.62 -8.82 -20.03
C GLU A 21 17.51 -7.81 -19.32
N ASP A 22 18.75 -7.67 -19.77
CA ASP A 22 19.69 -6.70 -19.21
C ASP A 22 19.67 -5.42 -20.04
N VAL A 23 19.40 -4.28 -19.41
CA VAL A 23 19.22 -2.98 -20.11
C VAL A 23 20.15 -1.92 -19.53
N PRO A 24 20.58 -0.91 -20.33
CA PRO A 24 21.25 0.28 -19.79
C PRO A 24 20.38 1.00 -18.75
N LEU A 25 21.00 1.64 -17.75
CA LEU A 25 20.27 2.39 -16.72
C LEU A 25 19.33 3.45 -17.30
N ASP A 26 19.73 4.13 -18.37
CA ASP A 26 18.90 5.15 -19.06
C ASP A 26 17.58 4.58 -19.61
N ALA A 27 17.54 3.29 -19.90
CA ALA A 27 16.35 2.58 -20.38
C ALA A 27 15.61 1.80 -19.28
N ALA A 28 16.11 1.85 -18.03
CA ALA A 28 15.59 1.07 -16.91
C ALA A 28 14.47 1.80 -16.13
N SER A 29 14.26 3.10 -16.37
CA SER A 29 13.18 3.86 -15.73
C SER A 29 11.80 3.23 -15.98
N ALA A 30 10.99 3.14 -14.93
CA ALA A 30 9.68 2.49 -14.88
C ALA A 30 9.66 0.97 -15.21
N ARG A 31 10.83 0.34 -15.40
CA ARG A 31 10.96 -1.12 -15.55
C ARG A 31 10.91 -1.80 -14.18
N VAL A 32 10.62 -3.10 -14.16
CA VAL A 32 10.59 -3.90 -12.93
C VAL A 32 11.88 -4.68 -12.82
N LEU A 33 12.58 -4.53 -11.70
CA LEU A 33 13.84 -5.20 -11.40
C LEU A 33 13.65 -6.73 -11.32
N ALA A 34 14.47 -7.51 -12.02
CA ALA A 34 14.30 -8.96 -12.09
C ALA A 34 14.95 -9.72 -10.93
N THR A 35 16.03 -9.19 -10.37
CA THR A 35 16.83 -9.82 -9.31
C THR A 35 17.16 -8.83 -8.21
N ASP A 36 17.38 -9.31 -6.99
CA ASP A 36 17.92 -8.46 -5.92
C ASP A 36 19.25 -7.83 -6.37
N VAL A 37 19.49 -6.59 -5.96
CA VAL A 37 20.75 -5.87 -6.16
C VAL A 37 21.43 -5.74 -4.82
N THR A 38 22.63 -6.29 -4.74
CA THR A 38 23.50 -6.26 -3.57
C THR A 38 24.63 -5.28 -3.85
N ALA A 39 24.92 -4.39 -2.90
CA ALA A 39 26.06 -3.49 -3.01
C ALA A 39 27.37 -4.30 -2.91
N GLU A 40 28.24 -4.21 -3.90
CA GLU A 40 29.53 -4.91 -3.89
C GLU A 40 30.54 -4.26 -2.93
N ARG A 41 30.36 -2.97 -2.65
CA ARG A 41 31.21 -2.13 -1.81
C ARG A 41 30.35 -1.13 -1.07
N ASP A 42 30.90 -0.56 0.00
CA ASP A 42 30.27 0.57 0.69
C ASP A 42 30.08 1.75 -0.28
N TYR A 43 28.89 2.34 -0.28
CA TYR A 43 28.67 3.63 -0.92
C TYR A 43 29.15 4.73 0.03
N TRP A 44 30.20 5.43 -0.40
CA TRP A 44 31.19 6.13 0.44
C TRP A 44 31.99 5.16 1.33
N PRO A 45 33.19 4.73 0.87
CA PRO A 45 34.02 3.77 1.62
C PRO A 45 34.81 4.41 2.77
N PHE A 46 34.55 5.67 3.09
CA PHE A 46 35.23 6.43 4.14
C PHE A 46 34.25 7.34 4.86
N ALA A 47 34.57 7.67 6.12
CA ALA A 47 33.86 8.71 6.86
C ALA A 47 34.13 10.07 6.23
N ARG A 48 33.13 10.95 6.20
CA ARG A 48 33.22 12.26 5.55
C ARG A 48 32.56 13.36 6.36
N ALA A 49 33.01 14.60 6.17
CA ALA A 49 32.43 15.74 6.86
C ALA A 49 30.98 16.00 6.43
N ALA A 50 30.10 16.27 7.39
CA ALA A 50 28.70 16.65 7.10
C ALA A 50 28.52 18.14 6.86
N MET A 51 29.51 18.97 7.23
CA MET A 51 29.49 20.43 7.13
C MET A 51 30.91 20.98 6.89
N ASP A 52 31.02 22.22 6.42
CA ASP A 52 32.28 22.93 6.30
C ASP A 52 32.78 23.37 7.68
N GLY A 53 34.08 23.23 7.95
CA GLY A 53 34.58 23.42 9.29
C GLY A 53 36.06 23.10 9.48
N ILE A 54 36.35 22.66 10.71
CA ILE A 54 37.61 22.05 11.08
C ILE A 54 37.40 20.61 11.54
N ALA A 55 38.19 19.68 11.00
CA ALA A 55 38.27 18.31 11.48
C ALA A 55 39.19 18.25 12.70
N VAL A 56 38.71 17.64 13.78
CA VAL A 56 39.37 17.63 15.08
C VAL A 56 39.32 16.24 15.72
N ARG A 57 40.17 16.06 16.74
CA ARG A 57 39.97 15.04 17.78
C ARG A 57 39.04 15.65 18.83
N ALA A 58 37.87 15.07 19.05
CA ALA A 58 36.91 15.54 20.05
C ALA A 58 37.53 15.65 21.45
N ALA A 59 38.48 14.77 21.77
CA ALA A 59 39.24 14.79 23.03
C ALA A 59 40.05 16.08 23.23
N ASP A 60 40.57 16.70 22.16
CA ASP A 60 41.37 17.93 22.25
C ASP A 60 40.50 19.13 22.65
N LEU A 61 39.18 19.02 22.50
CA LEU A 61 38.21 20.06 22.87
C LEU A 61 37.65 19.89 24.29
N ALA A 62 38.15 18.92 25.06
CA ALA A 62 37.68 18.67 26.42
C ALA A 62 37.81 19.93 27.29
N GLY A 63 36.67 20.41 27.81
CA GLY A 63 36.63 21.60 28.68
C GLY A 63 36.58 22.95 27.97
N ALA A 64 36.42 23.00 26.64
CA ALA A 64 36.19 24.25 25.93
C ALA A 64 34.91 24.97 26.43
N THR A 65 35.02 26.24 26.81
CA THR A 65 33.86 27.10 27.12
C THR A 65 34.01 28.46 26.45
N PRO A 66 32.94 29.27 26.32
CA PRO A 66 33.05 30.62 25.77
C PRO A 66 34.06 31.49 26.52
N GLU A 67 34.22 31.29 27.83
CA GLU A 67 35.17 32.01 28.69
C GLU A 67 36.59 31.43 28.63
N ARG A 68 36.72 30.16 28.21
CA ARG A 68 37.98 29.43 28.08
C ARG A 68 37.99 28.64 26.77
N PRO A 69 38.10 29.32 25.61
CA PRO A 69 38.16 28.63 24.33
C PRO A 69 39.43 27.80 24.20
N VAL A 70 39.32 26.65 23.57
CA VAL A 70 40.49 25.86 23.15
C VAL A 70 40.99 26.43 21.82
N ARG A 71 42.26 26.81 21.76
CA ARG A 71 42.91 27.24 20.52
C ARG A 71 43.64 26.05 19.89
N LEU A 72 43.34 25.77 18.63
CA LEU A 72 43.99 24.73 17.83
C LEU A 72 44.77 25.39 16.70
N LEU A 73 45.97 24.88 16.39
CA LEU A 73 46.71 25.29 15.19
C LEU A 73 46.14 24.56 13.97
N LEU A 74 46.12 25.25 12.83
CA LEU A 74 45.68 24.66 11.57
C LEU A 74 46.84 23.87 10.96
N ASP A 75 46.65 22.56 10.85
CA ASP A 75 47.60 21.60 10.30
C ASP A 75 46.89 20.78 9.22
N GLY A 76 47.09 21.21 7.97
CA GLY A 76 46.51 20.57 6.79
C GLY A 76 45.08 21.00 6.43
N ALA A 77 44.61 20.44 5.32
CA ALA A 77 43.27 20.62 4.80
C ALA A 77 42.79 19.37 4.05
N ALA A 78 41.48 19.15 3.99
CA ALA A 78 40.85 18.09 3.22
C ALA A 78 39.66 18.62 2.43
N TYR A 79 39.64 18.33 1.12
CA TYR A 79 38.60 18.77 0.19
C TYR A 79 37.94 17.58 -0.54
N CYS A 80 36.80 17.84 -1.18
CA CYS A 80 36.13 16.85 -2.01
C CYS A 80 36.99 16.44 -3.21
N GLY A 81 37.14 15.12 -3.39
CA GLY A 81 37.99 14.55 -4.45
C GLY A 81 39.39 14.18 -3.98
N ASP A 82 39.83 14.65 -2.81
CA ASP A 82 41.08 14.22 -2.21
C ASP A 82 41.01 12.77 -1.73
N ALA A 83 42.16 12.09 -1.69
CA ALA A 83 42.28 10.82 -0.99
C ALA A 83 42.28 11.06 0.54
N PRO A 84 41.84 10.08 1.35
CA PRO A 84 42.00 10.14 2.80
C PRO A 84 43.45 10.44 3.20
N SER A 85 43.64 11.45 4.03
CA SER A 85 44.96 11.94 4.46
C SER A 85 45.26 11.55 5.92
N SER A 86 46.52 11.71 6.32
CA SER A 86 46.89 11.73 7.73
C SER A 86 46.26 12.96 8.40
N GLY A 87 45.63 12.76 9.56
CA GLY A 87 45.06 13.86 10.32
C GLY A 87 46.11 14.69 11.07
N PRO A 88 45.67 15.84 11.59
CA PRO A 88 46.51 16.77 12.33
C PRO A 88 47.09 16.12 13.61
N SER A 89 48.20 16.70 14.07
CA SER A 89 48.78 16.39 15.37
C SER A 89 47.80 16.69 16.52
N ALA A 90 48.00 16.10 17.70
CA ALA A 90 47.18 16.41 18.87
C ALA A 90 47.27 17.90 19.24
N GLY A 91 46.13 18.54 19.53
CA GLY A 91 46.03 19.98 19.73
C GLY A 91 46.02 20.81 18.44
N CYS A 92 45.95 20.16 17.28
CA CYS A 92 45.82 20.80 15.97
C CYS A 92 44.51 20.37 15.28
N ALA A 93 44.11 21.11 14.25
CA ALA A 93 42.91 20.86 13.47
C ALA A 93 43.22 20.98 11.96
N ALA A 94 42.51 20.23 11.12
CA ALA A 94 42.61 20.39 9.67
C ALA A 94 41.39 21.14 9.15
N ARG A 95 41.56 22.04 8.17
CA ARG A 95 40.40 22.62 7.47
C ARG A 95 39.69 21.52 6.70
N ILE A 96 38.36 21.49 6.71
CA ILE A 96 37.61 20.45 6.01
C ILE A 96 36.37 21.03 5.32
N ALA A 97 36.16 20.62 4.08
CA ALA A 97 34.94 20.91 3.33
C ALA A 97 33.91 19.78 3.47
N THR A 98 32.63 20.13 3.35
CA THR A 98 31.50 19.19 3.36
C THR A 98 31.69 18.11 2.31
N GLY A 99 31.61 16.85 2.71
CA GLY A 99 31.79 15.69 1.84
C GLY A 99 33.25 15.23 1.66
N ALA A 100 34.24 15.99 2.14
CA ALA A 100 35.64 15.58 2.13
C ALA A 100 35.88 14.39 3.08
N PRO A 101 36.81 13.47 2.75
CA PRO A 101 37.20 12.39 3.65
C PRO A 101 37.70 12.95 4.98
N LEU A 102 37.26 12.35 6.08
CA LEU A 102 37.73 12.73 7.41
C LEU A 102 39.19 12.29 7.57
N PRO A 103 40.14 13.20 7.90
CA PRO A 103 41.53 12.84 8.09
C PRO A 103 41.73 11.82 9.20
N THR A 104 42.71 10.93 9.02
CA THR A 104 42.97 9.82 9.95
C THR A 104 43.29 10.34 11.35
N GLY A 105 42.52 9.90 12.35
CA GLY A 105 42.69 10.32 13.74
C GLY A 105 41.76 11.46 14.17
N CYS A 106 41.09 12.14 13.24
CA CYS A 106 39.94 12.99 13.57
C CYS A 106 38.68 12.13 13.74
N ASP A 107 37.79 12.56 14.64
CA ASP A 107 36.52 11.87 14.91
C ASP A 107 35.32 12.83 14.98
N ALA A 108 35.53 14.14 14.81
CA ALA A 108 34.46 15.13 14.78
C ALA A 108 34.79 16.31 13.85
N VAL A 109 33.74 17.03 13.43
CA VAL A 109 33.86 18.30 12.69
C VAL A 109 33.20 19.42 13.49
N VAL A 110 33.90 20.54 13.67
CA VAL A 110 33.33 21.78 14.23
C VAL A 110 32.96 22.71 13.08
N PRO A 111 31.69 23.12 12.94
CA PRO A 111 31.27 24.01 11.85
C PRO A 111 31.97 25.37 11.89
N ASN A 112 32.18 25.98 10.72
CA ASN A 112 32.81 27.30 10.58
C ASN A 112 32.15 28.38 11.45
N GLU A 113 30.83 28.31 11.63
CA GLU A 113 30.05 29.27 12.41
C GLU A 113 30.25 29.12 13.93
N CYS A 114 30.84 28.00 14.36
CA CYS A 114 31.08 27.66 15.75
C CYS A 114 32.53 27.90 16.20
N VAL A 115 33.35 28.49 15.33
CA VAL A 115 34.76 28.78 15.61
C VAL A 115 35.12 30.24 15.35
N GLN A 116 36.15 30.74 16.03
CA GLN A 116 36.71 32.06 15.78
C GLN A 116 38.08 31.90 15.11
N TRP A 117 38.21 32.43 13.91
CA TRP A 117 39.44 32.35 13.12
C TRP A 117 40.47 33.38 13.58
N ASP A 118 41.71 32.96 13.75
CA ASP A 118 42.83 33.80 14.16
C ASP A 118 44.11 33.36 13.40
N GLY A 119 44.22 33.80 12.14
CA GLY A 119 45.33 33.46 11.25
C GLY A 119 45.47 31.95 11.03
N ASP A 120 46.60 31.42 11.49
CA ASP A 120 46.95 29.99 11.42
C ASP A 120 46.38 29.18 12.61
N SER A 121 45.50 29.79 13.41
CA SER A 121 44.85 29.15 14.54
C SER A 121 43.35 29.39 14.54
N VAL A 122 42.64 28.56 15.30
CA VAL A 122 41.20 28.61 15.43
C VAL A 122 40.81 28.39 16.89
N ALA A 123 39.96 29.27 17.41
CA ALA A 123 39.45 29.17 18.78
C ALA A 123 38.06 28.52 18.76
N VAL A 124 37.94 27.39 19.47
CA VAL A 124 36.72 26.61 19.61
C VAL A 124 36.10 26.90 20.97
N LEU A 125 34.88 27.42 20.97
CA LEU A 125 34.20 27.94 22.17
C LEU A 125 33.43 26.87 22.94
N ARG A 126 33.14 25.71 22.33
CA ARG A 126 32.36 24.63 22.93
C ARG A 126 32.88 23.28 22.45
N PRO A 127 32.87 22.24 23.30
CA PRO A 127 33.27 20.91 22.90
C PRO A 127 32.28 20.36 21.86
N VAL A 128 32.79 19.51 20.99
CA VAL A 128 31.99 18.72 20.05
C VAL A 128 32.18 17.25 20.41
N ALA A 129 31.09 16.49 20.44
CA ALA A 129 31.14 15.06 20.75
C ALA A 129 31.78 14.27 19.60
N SER A 130 32.38 13.12 19.91
CA SER A 130 32.86 12.17 18.90
C SER A 130 31.72 11.77 17.94
N ALA A 131 32.07 11.54 16.67
CA ALA A 131 31.19 11.29 15.52
C ALA A 131 30.20 12.42 15.16
N LYS A 132 30.27 13.59 15.82
CA LYS A 132 29.36 14.70 15.52
C LYS A 132 29.77 15.39 14.22
N HIS A 133 28.77 15.67 13.38
CA HIS A 133 28.93 16.27 12.05
C HIS A 133 29.82 15.44 11.11
N VAL A 134 29.82 14.12 11.29
CA VAL A 134 30.51 13.15 10.44
C VAL A 134 29.48 12.16 9.92
N PHE A 135 29.46 11.95 8.61
CA PHE A 135 28.77 10.82 8.00
C PHE A 135 29.69 9.60 8.05
N PRO A 136 29.28 8.46 8.65
CA PRO A 136 30.10 7.27 8.69
C PRO A 136 30.27 6.65 7.30
N ALA A 137 31.31 5.82 7.13
CA ALA A 137 31.46 5.01 5.92
C ALA A 137 30.27 4.06 5.75
N GLY A 138 29.82 3.88 4.50
CA GLY A 138 28.73 2.97 4.15
C GLY A 138 27.40 3.29 4.85
N GLU A 139 27.13 4.56 5.18
CA GLU A 139 25.86 4.97 5.80
C GLU A 139 24.65 4.67 4.92
N ASP A 140 24.78 4.91 3.62
CA ASP A 140 23.71 4.76 2.64
C ASP A 140 23.60 3.33 2.08
N ALA A 141 24.73 2.62 1.96
CA ALA A 141 24.78 1.22 1.55
C ALA A 141 26.09 0.57 1.97
N ARG A 142 26.03 -0.62 2.54
CA ARG A 142 27.20 -1.42 2.92
C ARG A 142 27.47 -2.56 1.95
N ALA A 143 28.73 -2.94 1.81
CA ALA A 143 29.13 -4.13 1.06
C ALA A 143 28.35 -5.37 1.56
N GLY A 144 27.75 -6.12 0.63
CA GLY A 144 26.92 -7.28 0.93
C GLY A 144 25.46 -6.97 1.29
N GLU A 145 25.09 -5.70 1.46
CA GLU A 145 23.71 -5.30 1.74
C GLU A 145 22.84 -5.37 0.48
N THR A 146 21.62 -5.90 0.62
CA THR A 146 20.63 -5.86 -0.47
C THR A 146 19.92 -4.52 -0.48
N VAL A 147 20.32 -3.64 -1.40
CA VAL A 147 19.84 -2.26 -1.50
C VAL A 147 18.53 -2.12 -2.29
N LEU A 148 18.29 -3.04 -3.23
CA LEU A 148 17.05 -3.12 -3.99
C LEU A 148 16.65 -4.58 -4.13
N ARG A 149 15.36 -4.86 -3.98
CA ARG A 149 14.79 -6.20 -4.10
C ARG A 149 14.25 -6.45 -5.52
N ALA A 150 14.15 -7.69 -5.95
CA ALA A 150 13.45 -8.11 -7.16
C ALA A 150 11.96 -7.71 -7.10
N GLY A 151 11.37 -7.36 -8.23
CA GLY A 151 10.00 -6.86 -8.34
C GLY A 151 9.83 -5.37 -8.02
N SER A 152 10.91 -4.64 -7.71
CA SER A 152 10.86 -3.18 -7.55
C SER A 152 10.64 -2.52 -8.90
N ARG A 153 9.61 -1.68 -9.04
CA ARG A 153 9.50 -0.77 -10.18
C ARG A 153 10.45 0.40 -9.99
N LEU A 154 11.39 0.56 -10.92
CA LEU A 154 12.50 1.51 -10.82
C LEU A 154 12.03 2.95 -11.07
N SER A 155 12.13 3.79 -10.05
CA SER A 155 11.98 5.25 -10.11
C SER A 155 13.32 5.94 -10.35
N GLY A 156 13.32 7.24 -10.64
CA GLY A 156 14.55 8.03 -10.79
C GLY A 156 15.48 7.96 -9.57
N ALA A 157 14.92 7.88 -8.35
CA ALA A 157 15.71 7.73 -7.13
C ALA A 157 16.46 6.39 -7.08
N GLN A 158 15.80 5.31 -7.52
CA GLN A 158 16.41 3.97 -7.55
C GLN A 158 17.44 3.84 -8.68
N ILE A 159 17.21 4.50 -9.82
CA ILE A 159 18.23 4.61 -10.87
C ILE A 159 19.45 5.37 -10.36
N GLY A 160 19.25 6.46 -9.62
CA GLY A 160 20.34 7.20 -8.97
C GLY A 160 21.15 6.32 -8.03
N LEU A 161 20.49 5.54 -7.16
CA LEU A 161 21.16 4.59 -6.26
C LEU A 161 22.00 3.55 -7.02
N LEU A 162 21.44 2.95 -8.07
CA LEU A 162 22.17 2.00 -8.92
C LEU A 162 23.41 2.63 -9.56
N ALA A 163 23.28 3.84 -10.10
CA ALA A 163 24.39 4.57 -10.68
C ALA A 163 25.45 4.92 -9.62
N ALA A 164 25.04 5.30 -8.42
CA ALA A 164 25.94 5.60 -7.30
C ALA A 164 26.76 4.39 -6.86
N LEU A 165 26.19 3.19 -6.98
CA LEU A 165 26.86 1.91 -6.76
C LEU A 165 27.70 1.43 -7.96
N GLY A 166 27.76 2.22 -9.03
CA GLY A 166 28.57 1.93 -10.22
C GLY A 166 27.92 1.02 -11.25
N HIS A 167 26.63 0.70 -11.12
CA HIS A 167 25.93 -0.05 -12.16
C HIS A 167 25.74 0.81 -13.40
N VAL A 168 26.02 0.24 -14.57
CA VAL A 168 25.72 0.86 -15.89
C VAL A 168 24.54 0.18 -16.59
N ARG A 169 24.22 -1.03 -16.15
CA ARG A 169 23.16 -1.89 -16.66
C ARG A 169 22.48 -2.59 -15.49
N VAL A 170 21.25 -3.01 -15.70
CA VAL A 170 20.46 -3.71 -14.69
C VAL A 170 19.52 -4.73 -15.34
N ALA A 171 19.43 -5.90 -14.71
CA ALA A 171 18.52 -6.96 -15.11
C ALA A 171 17.09 -6.59 -14.73
N VAL A 172 16.24 -6.41 -15.74
CA VAL A 172 14.81 -6.08 -15.57
C VAL A 172 13.95 -7.15 -16.22
N VAL A 173 12.71 -7.31 -15.77
CA VAL A 173 11.75 -8.17 -16.46
C VAL A 173 11.42 -7.57 -17.83
N ARG A 174 11.44 -8.39 -18.88
CA ARG A 174 11.13 -7.90 -20.23
C ARG A 174 9.68 -7.44 -20.33
N ARG A 175 9.40 -6.51 -21.25
CA ARG A 175 8.04 -6.01 -21.44
C ARG A 175 7.11 -7.12 -21.97
N PRO A 176 5.92 -7.32 -21.38
CA PRO A 176 4.91 -8.20 -21.94
C PRO A 176 4.43 -7.65 -23.28
N ARG A 177 4.42 -8.48 -24.32
CA ARG A 177 3.81 -8.14 -25.60
C ARG A 177 2.33 -8.54 -25.57
N VAL A 178 1.44 -7.57 -25.63
CA VAL A 178 -0.01 -7.80 -25.50
C VAL A 178 -0.73 -7.51 -26.81
N ALA A 179 -1.44 -8.50 -27.34
CA ALA A 179 -2.23 -8.36 -28.55
C ALA A 179 -3.70 -8.03 -28.22
N ILE A 180 -4.30 -7.08 -28.95
CA ILE A 180 -5.70 -6.69 -28.79
C ILE A 180 -6.44 -6.89 -30.12
N VAL A 181 -7.61 -7.53 -30.05
CA VAL A 181 -8.57 -7.66 -31.15
C VAL A 181 -9.93 -7.15 -30.69
N ALA A 182 -10.52 -6.21 -31.43
CA ALA A 182 -11.93 -5.84 -31.22
C ALA A 182 -12.84 -6.73 -32.08
N CYS A 183 -14.07 -6.94 -31.64
CA CYS A 183 -15.09 -7.69 -32.38
C CYS A 183 -16.41 -6.94 -32.32
N GLY A 184 -17.02 -6.69 -33.48
CA GLY A 184 -18.33 -6.06 -33.58
C GLY A 184 -18.56 -5.45 -34.96
N ASP A 185 -19.68 -5.80 -35.58
CA ASP A 185 -20.08 -5.25 -36.87
C ASP A 185 -20.43 -3.76 -36.80
N GLU A 186 -20.75 -3.23 -35.62
CA GLU A 186 -21.00 -1.81 -35.40
C GLU A 186 -19.71 -0.97 -35.41
N LEU A 187 -18.55 -1.60 -35.20
CA LEU A 187 -17.32 -0.87 -34.90
C LEU A 187 -16.59 -0.40 -36.17
N VAL A 188 -16.14 0.86 -36.16
CA VAL A 188 -15.20 1.40 -37.13
C VAL A 188 -14.05 2.14 -36.43
N PRO A 189 -12.86 2.26 -37.06
CA PRO A 189 -11.75 3.00 -36.46
C PRO A 189 -12.07 4.48 -36.22
N ALA A 190 -11.50 5.05 -35.17
CA ALA A 190 -11.57 6.50 -34.92
C ALA A 190 -11.09 7.31 -36.14
N GLY A 191 -11.79 8.40 -36.45
CA GLY A 191 -11.54 9.23 -37.64
C GLY A 191 -12.24 8.74 -38.92
N THR A 192 -12.82 7.54 -38.92
CA THR A 192 -13.69 7.08 -40.02
C THR A 192 -15.03 7.80 -39.97
N GLY A 193 -15.57 8.23 -41.11
CA GLY A 193 -16.94 8.78 -41.19
C GLY A 193 -17.97 7.76 -40.73
N LEU A 194 -18.91 8.19 -39.87
CA LEU A 194 -19.96 7.30 -39.34
C LEU A 194 -21.11 7.18 -40.33
N THR A 195 -21.55 5.96 -40.58
CA THR A 195 -22.82 5.64 -41.22
C THR A 195 -23.83 5.17 -40.16
N PRO A 196 -25.15 5.21 -40.44
CA PRO A 196 -26.15 4.68 -39.51
C PRO A 196 -25.81 3.25 -39.04
N GLY A 197 -25.92 3.01 -37.74
CA GLY A 197 -25.58 1.73 -37.11
C GLY A 197 -24.08 1.51 -36.83
N LYS A 198 -23.20 2.45 -37.20
CA LYS A 198 -21.77 2.39 -36.86
C LYS A 198 -21.42 3.31 -35.69
N VAL A 199 -20.44 2.89 -34.91
CA VAL A 199 -19.82 3.65 -33.82
C VAL A 199 -18.31 3.50 -33.86
N HIS A 200 -17.58 4.46 -33.30
CA HIS A 200 -16.14 4.37 -33.21
C HIS A 200 -15.70 3.36 -32.13
N ASP A 201 -14.68 2.56 -32.44
CA ASP A 201 -14.00 1.75 -31.45
C ASP A 201 -13.28 2.63 -30.43
N SER A 202 -13.73 2.55 -29.18
CA SER A 202 -13.16 3.25 -28.03
C SER A 202 -12.39 2.33 -27.08
N ASN A 203 -12.64 1.01 -27.12
CA ASN A 203 -12.03 0.06 -26.19
C ASN A 203 -10.57 -0.22 -26.56
N THR A 204 -10.28 -0.51 -27.82
CA THR A 204 -8.91 -0.83 -28.26
C THR A 204 -7.93 0.31 -27.95
N PRO A 205 -8.19 1.59 -28.28
CA PRO A 205 -7.27 2.67 -27.92
C PRO A 205 -7.14 2.86 -26.41
N ALA A 206 -8.23 2.73 -25.63
CA ALA A 206 -8.19 2.85 -24.18
C ALA A 206 -7.34 1.75 -23.53
N LEU A 207 -7.62 0.48 -23.84
CA LEU A 207 -6.84 -0.67 -23.35
C LEU A 207 -5.36 -0.55 -23.75
N ALA A 208 -5.08 -0.13 -24.99
CA ALA A 208 -3.71 0.05 -25.45
C ALA A 208 -2.95 1.15 -24.68
N ALA A 209 -3.62 2.24 -24.29
CA ALA A 209 -3.01 3.28 -23.46
C ALA A 209 -2.73 2.76 -22.04
N GLU A 210 -3.69 2.07 -21.41
CA GLU A 210 -3.55 1.54 -20.05
C GLU A 210 -2.46 0.47 -19.95
N LEU A 211 -2.40 -0.46 -20.92
CA LEU A 211 -1.35 -1.47 -20.98
C LEU A 211 0.05 -0.87 -21.15
N ARG A 212 0.21 0.15 -22.00
CA ARG A 212 1.49 0.86 -22.15
C ARG A 212 1.89 1.57 -20.86
N ALA A 213 0.94 2.19 -20.17
CA ALA A 213 1.19 2.81 -18.87
C ALA A 213 1.67 1.80 -17.81
N LEU A 214 1.23 0.54 -17.88
CA LEU A 214 1.74 -0.54 -17.02
C LEU A 214 3.15 -1.02 -17.41
N GLY A 215 3.61 -0.73 -18.62
CA GLY A 215 4.92 -1.13 -19.16
C GLY A 215 4.87 -2.25 -20.21
N ALA A 216 3.70 -2.52 -20.80
CA ALA A 216 3.54 -3.54 -21.85
C ALA A 216 3.70 -2.96 -23.27
N ASP A 217 4.18 -3.78 -24.20
CA ASP A 217 4.25 -3.46 -25.62
C ASP A 217 2.98 -3.96 -26.32
N VAL A 218 2.20 -3.04 -26.90
CA VAL A 218 0.85 -3.34 -27.40
C VAL A 218 0.81 -3.50 -28.92
N VAL A 219 0.24 -4.61 -29.39
CA VAL A 219 -0.06 -4.88 -30.79
C VAL A 219 -1.58 -4.83 -31.02
N ARG A 220 -2.05 -3.89 -31.84
CA ARG A 220 -3.46 -3.82 -32.25
C ARG A 220 -3.64 -4.61 -33.54
N LEU A 221 -4.43 -5.67 -33.50
CA LEU A 221 -4.62 -6.59 -34.63
C LEU A 221 -5.75 -6.17 -35.57
N GLY A 222 -6.64 -5.29 -35.10
CA GLY A 222 -7.75 -4.72 -35.87
C GLY A 222 -9.10 -5.01 -35.24
N ILE A 223 -10.14 -4.74 -36.03
CA ILE A 223 -11.55 -5.00 -35.69
C ILE A 223 -11.99 -6.18 -36.54
N ALA A 224 -12.39 -7.27 -35.91
CA ALA A 224 -13.05 -8.40 -36.55
C ALA A 224 -14.56 -8.09 -36.72
N PRO A 225 -15.17 -8.47 -37.84
CA PRO A 225 -16.62 -8.60 -37.91
C PRO A 225 -17.09 -9.70 -36.94
N ASP A 226 -18.39 -9.76 -36.68
CA ASP A 226 -19.04 -10.80 -35.85
C ASP A 226 -19.08 -12.18 -36.56
N ASP A 227 -17.90 -12.65 -36.95
CA ASP A 227 -17.63 -13.93 -37.62
C ASP A 227 -16.47 -14.64 -36.90
N PRO A 228 -16.72 -15.83 -36.29
CA PRO A 228 -15.70 -16.60 -35.59
C PRO A 228 -14.45 -16.90 -36.43
N LEU A 229 -14.59 -17.13 -37.74
CA LEU A 229 -13.47 -17.44 -38.62
C LEU A 229 -12.59 -16.22 -38.88
N ARG A 230 -13.19 -15.03 -38.96
CA ARG A 230 -12.44 -13.78 -39.12
C ARG A 230 -11.71 -13.41 -37.84
N LEU A 231 -12.35 -13.60 -36.69
CA LEU A 231 -11.70 -13.42 -35.40
C LEU A 231 -10.55 -14.43 -35.22
N GLU A 232 -10.74 -15.69 -35.59
CA GLU A 232 -9.70 -16.73 -35.61
C GLU A 232 -8.47 -16.34 -36.46
N GLN A 233 -8.70 -15.79 -37.66
CA GLN A 233 -7.63 -15.30 -38.55
C GLN A 233 -6.80 -14.20 -37.89
N LEU A 234 -7.44 -13.24 -37.21
CA LEU A 234 -6.72 -12.20 -36.47
C LEU A 234 -6.00 -12.77 -35.25
N LEU A 235 -6.64 -13.64 -34.46
CA LEU A 235 -6.05 -14.29 -33.29
C LEU A 235 -4.77 -15.05 -33.65
N ARG A 236 -4.71 -15.75 -34.79
CA ARG A 236 -3.49 -16.43 -35.27
C ARG A 236 -2.29 -15.50 -35.44
N ARG A 237 -2.49 -14.20 -35.66
CA ARG A 237 -1.41 -13.19 -35.72
C ARG A 237 -0.85 -12.83 -34.34
N ALA A 238 -1.52 -13.22 -33.26
CA ALA A 238 -1.11 -13.01 -31.88
C ALA A 238 -0.18 -14.11 -31.32
N ARG A 239 0.32 -15.04 -32.15
CA ARG A 239 1.15 -16.17 -31.69
C ARG A 239 2.40 -15.77 -30.91
N THR A 240 2.98 -14.60 -31.21
CA THR A 240 4.18 -14.09 -30.52
C THR A 240 3.85 -13.16 -29.34
N ALA A 241 2.58 -13.01 -28.98
CA ALA A 241 2.16 -12.21 -27.84
C ALA A 241 2.19 -13.06 -26.56
N ASP A 242 2.58 -12.44 -25.45
CA ASP A 242 2.58 -13.02 -24.11
C ASP A 242 1.18 -13.05 -23.51
N ALA A 243 0.30 -12.13 -23.94
CA ALA A 243 -1.11 -12.11 -23.57
C ALA A 243 -1.98 -11.66 -24.75
N VAL A 244 -3.22 -12.14 -24.80
CA VAL A 244 -4.21 -11.76 -25.82
C VAL A 244 -5.46 -11.22 -25.15
N ILE A 245 -6.00 -10.13 -25.68
CA ILE A 245 -7.25 -9.53 -25.23
C ILE A 245 -8.20 -9.44 -26.42
N THR A 246 -9.39 -9.98 -26.27
CA THR A 246 -10.52 -9.68 -27.16
C THR A 246 -11.50 -8.76 -26.45
N CYS A 247 -12.04 -7.75 -27.14
CA CYS A 247 -13.11 -6.90 -26.60
C CYS A 247 -14.30 -6.86 -27.56
N GLY A 248 -15.48 -7.22 -27.07
CA GLY A 248 -16.67 -7.39 -27.91
C GLY A 248 -16.92 -8.85 -28.32
N GLY A 249 -18.03 -9.09 -29.02
CA GLY A 249 -18.44 -10.44 -29.47
C GLY A 249 -18.80 -11.43 -28.34
N LEU A 250 -19.03 -10.95 -27.11
CA LEU A 250 -19.44 -11.77 -25.96
C LEU A 250 -20.94 -11.67 -25.71
N SER A 251 -21.61 -12.82 -25.65
CA SER A 251 -23.04 -12.90 -25.35
C SER A 251 -23.35 -14.11 -24.45
N VAL A 252 -24.56 -14.10 -23.87
CA VAL A 252 -25.14 -15.26 -23.18
C VAL A 252 -26.16 -15.89 -24.15
N GLY A 253 -25.68 -16.52 -25.23
CA GLY A 253 -26.55 -17.08 -26.26
C GLY A 253 -25.84 -17.36 -27.59
N GLU A 254 -26.61 -17.46 -28.68
CA GLU A 254 -26.15 -17.88 -30.02
C GLU A 254 -25.10 -16.96 -30.67
N ARG A 255 -24.91 -15.74 -30.15
CA ARG A 255 -23.98 -14.73 -30.67
C ARG A 255 -22.69 -14.60 -29.84
N ASP A 256 -22.24 -15.67 -29.19
CA ASP A 256 -20.97 -15.69 -28.43
C ASP A 256 -19.77 -16.01 -29.36
N PHE A 257 -19.54 -15.14 -30.33
CA PHE A 257 -18.53 -15.31 -31.38
C PHE A 257 -17.11 -15.33 -30.81
N ALA A 258 -16.85 -14.51 -29.79
CA ALA A 258 -15.53 -14.42 -29.18
C ALA A 258 -15.13 -15.75 -28.52
N ARG A 259 -15.98 -16.35 -27.67
CA ARG A 259 -15.64 -17.63 -27.03
C ARG A 259 -15.55 -18.79 -28.02
N ALA A 260 -16.36 -18.78 -29.09
CA ALA A 260 -16.26 -19.77 -30.15
C ALA A 260 -14.91 -19.69 -30.88
N ALA A 261 -14.50 -18.50 -31.34
CA ALA A 261 -13.22 -18.29 -32.01
C ALA A 261 -12.03 -18.66 -31.11
N LEU A 262 -12.11 -18.32 -29.81
CA LEU A 262 -11.09 -18.69 -28.82
C LEU A 262 -10.94 -20.22 -28.71
N ARG A 263 -12.04 -20.97 -28.63
CA ARG A 263 -11.98 -22.45 -28.62
C ARG A 263 -11.37 -22.99 -29.91
N ASN A 264 -11.71 -22.42 -31.07
CA ASN A 264 -11.19 -22.87 -32.37
C ASN A 264 -9.68 -22.69 -32.52
N VAL A 265 -9.09 -21.63 -31.96
CA VAL A 265 -7.62 -21.45 -31.94
C VAL A 265 -6.92 -22.30 -30.88
N GLY A 266 -7.66 -23.05 -30.06
CA GLY A 266 -7.12 -23.92 -29.02
C GLY A 266 -7.00 -23.26 -27.64
N VAL A 267 -7.74 -22.18 -27.36
CA VAL A 267 -7.79 -21.59 -26.02
C VAL A 267 -8.62 -22.48 -25.08
N THR A 268 -8.02 -22.88 -23.96
CA THR A 268 -8.72 -23.56 -22.87
C THR A 268 -9.30 -22.54 -21.91
N LEU A 269 -10.62 -22.45 -21.83
CA LEU A 269 -11.29 -21.53 -20.91
C LEU A 269 -11.18 -22.01 -19.46
N VAL A 270 -10.66 -21.16 -18.58
CA VAL A 270 -10.61 -21.39 -17.13
C VAL A 270 -11.93 -20.99 -16.48
N PHE A 271 -12.50 -19.86 -16.91
CA PHE A 271 -13.86 -19.47 -16.54
C PHE A 271 -14.54 -18.63 -17.62
N ALA A 272 -15.86 -18.73 -17.65
CA ALA A 272 -16.74 -17.89 -18.44
C ALA A 272 -17.70 -17.15 -17.51
N GLY A 273 -17.46 -15.85 -17.37
CA GLY A 273 -18.29 -14.95 -16.58
C GLY A 273 -17.88 -14.78 -15.11
N VAL A 274 -18.07 -13.57 -14.63
CA VAL A 274 -17.76 -13.12 -13.25
C VAL A 274 -19.03 -12.53 -12.63
N SER A 275 -19.25 -12.76 -11.34
CA SER A 275 -20.41 -12.26 -10.58
C SER A 275 -20.23 -10.78 -10.24
N MET A 276 -20.19 -9.94 -11.28
CA MET A 276 -19.95 -8.51 -11.17
C MET A 276 -20.83 -7.69 -12.10
N LYS A 277 -21.08 -6.44 -11.71
CA LYS A 277 -21.80 -5.46 -12.52
C LYS A 277 -21.09 -4.09 -12.44
N PRO A 278 -20.74 -3.48 -13.59
CA PRO A 278 -20.80 -4.05 -14.95
C PRO A 278 -19.72 -5.13 -15.16
N GLY A 279 -19.73 -5.82 -16.31
CA GLY A 279 -18.64 -6.73 -16.70
C GLY A 279 -18.88 -8.23 -16.53
N HIS A 280 -20.11 -8.66 -16.25
CA HIS A 280 -20.47 -10.07 -16.08
C HIS A 280 -19.89 -11.05 -17.12
N PRO A 281 -19.92 -10.81 -18.45
CA PRO A 281 -19.50 -11.82 -19.41
C PRO A 281 -17.97 -11.99 -19.53
N ALA A 282 -17.18 -11.20 -18.81
CA ALA A 282 -15.72 -11.30 -18.81
C ALA A 282 -15.25 -12.74 -18.58
N SER A 283 -14.32 -13.21 -19.40
CA SER A 283 -13.85 -14.60 -19.42
C SER A 283 -12.34 -14.66 -19.49
N PHE A 284 -11.77 -15.76 -19.02
CA PHE A 284 -10.34 -15.99 -18.99
C PHE A 284 -10.02 -17.42 -19.43
N GLY A 285 -8.93 -17.57 -20.16
CA GLY A 285 -8.41 -18.85 -20.60
C GLY A 285 -6.92 -18.80 -20.88
N LEU A 286 -6.39 -19.95 -21.30
CA LEU A 286 -4.98 -20.14 -21.62
C LEU A 286 -4.84 -20.64 -23.06
N TRP A 287 -3.90 -20.06 -23.80
CA TRP A 287 -3.51 -20.49 -25.14
C TRP A 287 -2.04 -20.88 -25.13
N GLU A 288 -1.75 -22.18 -25.15
CA GLU A 288 -0.38 -22.70 -25.00
C GLU A 288 0.31 -22.14 -23.74
N GLY A 289 -0.42 -22.08 -22.62
CA GLY A 289 0.06 -21.52 -21.34
C GLY A 289 0.01 -19.99 -21.23
N ARG A 290 -0.32 -19.27 -22.31
CA ARG A 290 -0.37 -17.80 -22.33
C ARG A 290 -1.78 -17.28 -21.98
N PRO A 291 -1.91 -16.23 -21.15
CA PRO A 291 -3.22 -15.71 -20.77
C PRO A 291 -4.00 -15.10 -21.92
N VAL A 292 -5.28 -15.45 -22.00
CA VAL A 292 -6.24 -14.87 -22.94
C VAL A 292 -7.46 -14.35 -22.20
N PHE A 293 -7.77 -13.08 -22.41
CA PHE A 293 -8.90 -12.39 -21.80
C PHE A 293 -9.95 -12.08 -22.85
N ALA A 294 -11.20 -12.46 -22.59
CA ALA A 294 -12.33 -12.00 -23.37
C ALA A 294 -13.12 -10.99 -22.53
N LEU A 295 -13.10 -9.73 -22.95
CA LEU A 295 -13.70 -8.60 -22.25
C LEU A 295 -15.02 -8.17 -22.92
N PRO A 296 -15.98 -7.63 -22.16
CA PRO A 296 -17.21 -7.08 -22.71
C PRO A 296 -16.95 -6.01 -23.79
N GLY A 297 -17.85 -5.90 -24.77
CA GLY A 297 -17.79 -4.86 -25.81
C GLY A 297 -18.24 -3.48 -25.34
N THR A 298 -19.04 -3.41 -24.27
CA THR A 298 -19.51 -2.11 -23.74
C THR A 298 -18.40 -1.41 -22.94
N PRO A 299 -18.10 -0.11 -23.21
CA PRO A 299 -16.87 0.52 -22.71
C PRO A 299 -16.65 0.49 -21.20
N SER A 300 -17.65 0.88 -20.41
CA SER A 300 -17.54 0.87 -18.94
C SER A 300 -17.38 -0.55 -18.39
N ALA A 301 -18.07 -1.54 -18.96
CA ALA A 301 -17.89 -2.94 -18.58
C ALA A 301 -16.52 -3.52 -18.96
N CYS A 302 -16.01 -3.15 -20.14
CA CYS A 302 -14.68 -3.51 -20.61
C CYS A 302 -13.61 -3.03 -19.64
N ARG A 303 -13.71 -1.76 -19.23
CA ARG A 303 -12.75 -1.11 -18.34
C ARG A 303 -12.80 -1.63 -16.89
N VAL A 304 -13.99 -1.95 -16.37
CA VAL A 304 -14.11 -2.68 -15.09
C VAL A 304 -13.42 -4.05 -15.18
N ALA A 305 -13.64 -4.80 -16.27
CA ALA A 305 -13.01 -6.10 -16.43
C ALA A 305 -11.48 -5.99 -16.59
N PHE A 306 -10.99 -4.92 -17.23
CA PHE A 306 -9.56 -4.61 -17.28
C PHE A 306 -8.96 -4.40 -15.88
N GLU A 307 -9.56 -3.52 -15.07
CA GLU A 307 -9.07 -3.24 -13.71
C GLU A 307 -9.10 -4.49 -12.81
N VAL A 308 -10.14 -5.32 -12.93
CA VAL A 308 -10.30 -6.53 -12.09
C VAL A 308 -9.39 -7.68 -12.53
N LEU A 309 -9.20 -7.90 -13.84
CA LEU A 309 -8.57 -9.13 -14.35
C LEU A 309 -7.25 -8.86 -15.08
N VAL A 310 -7.21 -7.88 -15.98
CA VAL A 310 -6.09 -7.68 -16.90
C VAL A 310 -4.95 -6.92 -16.23
N ARG A 311 -5.25 -5.77 -15.60
CA ARG A 311 -4.24 -4.95 -14.91
C ARG A 311 -3.38 -5.77 -13.93
N PRO A 312 -3.95 -6.50 -12.95
CA PRO A 312 -3.14 -7.29 -12.02
C PRO A 312 -2.37 -8.40 -12.74
N ALA A 313 -2.92 -9.02 -13.79
CA ALA A 313 -2.23 -10.03 -14.57
C ALA A 313 -0.97 -9.50 -15.27
N ILE A 314 -1.06 -8.32 -15.90
CA ILE A 314 0.08 -7.70 -16.58
C ILE A 314 1.18 -7.33 -15.58
N LEU A 315 0.80 -6.84 -14.39
CA LEU A 315 1.76 -6.54 -13.33
C LEU A 315 2.42 -7.82 -12.77
N THR A 316 1.69 -8.93 -12.69
CA THR A 316 2.24 -10.24 -12.33
C THR A 316 3.21 -10.77 -13.38
N LEU A 317 2.89 -10.65 -14.68
CA LEU A 317 3.82 -11.01 -15.77
C LEU A 317 5.12 -10.19 -15.69
N LEU A 318 5.03 -8.93 -15.25
CA LEU A 318 6.19 -8.06 -15.00
C LEU A 318 6.94 -8.37 -13.70
N GLY A 319 6.43 -9.24 -12.82
CA GLY A 319 7.01 -9.50 -11.51
C GLY A 319 6.87 -8.35 -10.52
N ASP A 320 5.99 -7.38 -10.79
CA ASP A 320 5.76 -6.24 -9.90
C ASP A 320 5.15 -6.72 -8.58
N ARG A 321 5.66 -6.26 -7.44
CA ARG A 321 5.10 -6.61 -6.12
C ARG A 321 3.82 -5.85 -5.77
N HIS A 322 3.52 -4.76 -6.48
CA HIS A 322 2.34 -3.93 -6.25
C HIS A 322 1.28 -4.16 -7.32
N ILE A 323 0.81 -5.41 -7.44
CA ILE A 323 -0.15 -5.81 -8.49
C ILE A 323 -1.58 -5.28 -8.27
N HIS A 324 -1.96 -5.03 -7.03
CA HIS A 324 -3.31 -4.56 -6.68
C HIS A 324 -3.37 -3.03 -6.65
N ARG A 325 -4.51 -2.47 -7.06
CA ARG A 325 -4.80 -1.04 -6.80
C ARG A 325 -4.77 -0.78 -5.29
N PRO A 326 -4.33 0.40 -4.83
CA PRO A 326 -4.51 0.77 -3.43
C PRO A 326 -5.99 0.68 -3.03
N HIS A 327 -6.28 -0.05 -1.96
CA HIS A 327 -7.61 -0.12 -1.38
C HIS A 327 -7.70 0.89 -0.23
N ALA A 328 -8.84 1.56 -0.11
CA ALA A 328 -9.15 2.41 1.02
C ALA A 328 -10.60 2.23 1.45
N LEU A 329 -10.85 2.61 2.69
CA LEU A 329 -12.19 2.73 3.23
C LEU A 329 -12.51 4.21 3.25
N VAL A 330 -13.48 4.58 2.44
CA VAL A 330 -13.79 5.98 2.20
C VAL A 330 -15.25 6.19 2.55
N ARG A 331 -15.56 7.34 3.14
CA ARG A 331 -16.91 7.65 3.59
C ARG A 331 -17.80 8.02 2.40
N LEU A 332 -18.96 7.40 2.29
CA LEU A 332 -19.91 7.69 1.22
C LEU A 332 -20.50 9.09 1.39
N ALA A 333 -20.51 9.89 0.32
CA ALA A 333 -20.98 11.28 0.37
C ALA A 333 -22.51 11.42 0.47
N ARG A 334 -23.27 10.46 -0.07
CA ARG A 334 -24.74 10.47 -0.17
C ARG A 334 -25.31 9.07 -0.07
N ASP A 335 -26.59 8.95 0.27
CA ASP A 335 -27.28 7.66 0.29
C ASP A 335 -27.16 6.95 -1.07
N LEU A 336 -26.95 5.64 -1.03
CA LEU A 336 -26.80 4.79 -2.20
C LEU A 336 -27.80 3.64 -2.16
N GLN A 337 -28.60 3.55 -3.21
CA GLN A 337 -29.61 2.50 -3.41
C GLN A 337 -29.20 1.62 -4.59
N LEU A 338 -29.19 0.31 -4.37
CA LEU A 338 -28.70 -0.70 -5.29
C LEU A 338 -29.61 -1.92 -5.23
N GLN A 339 -29.79 -2.54 -6.39
CA GLN A 339 -30.39 -3.86 -6.48
C GLN A 339 -29.41 -4.90 -5.93
N ALA A 340 -29.87 -5.83 -5.09
CA ALA A 340 -29.04 -6.94 -4.61
C ALA A 340 -28.66 -7.93 -5.74
N GLY A 341 -27.69 -8.81 -5.50
CA GLY A 341 -27.45 -10.03 -6.29
C GLY A 341 -26.01 -10.25 -6.75
N ARG A 342 -25.37 -9.27 -7.42
CA ARG A 342 -23.97 -9.37 -7.89
C ARG A 342 -23.13 -8.28 -7.25
N SER A 343 -21.82 -8.49 -7.13
CA SER A 343 -20.91 -7.43 -6.71
C SER A 343 -21.07 -6.21 -7.62
N ARG A 344 -21.14 -5.01 -7.04
CA ARG A 344 -21.23 -3.75 -7.78
C ARG A 344 -19.86 -3.09 -7.79
N LEU A 345 -19.40 -2.75 -8.99
CA LEU A 345 -18.21 -1.94 -9.20
C LEU A 345 -18.67 -0.62 -9.80
N LEU A 346 -18.66 0.43 -8.97
CA LEU A 346 -19.22 1.74 -9.33
C LEU A 346 -18.11 2.75 -9.55
N TRP A 347 -18.13 3.43 -10.70
CA TRP A 347 -17.21 4.52 -10.97
C TRP A 347 -17.49 5.69 -10.03
N ALA A 348 -16.47 6.22 -9.38
CA ALA A 348 -16.64 7.21 -8.33
C ALA A 348 -15.58 8.31 -8.39
N ARG A 349 -15.93 9.44 -7.79
CA ARG A 349 -15.03 10.57 -7.55
C ARG A 349 -14.62 10.59 -6.09
N LEU A 350 -13.38 10.94 -5.83
CA LEU A 350 -12.86 11.19 -4.50
C LEU A 350 -12.83 12.68 -4.24
N SER A 351 -13.22 13.06 -3.03
CA SER A 351 -12.99 14.41 -2.50
C SER A 351 -12.71 14.30 -1.01
N SER A 352 -12.53 15.43 -0.34
CA SER A 352 -12.33 15.48 1.10
C SER A 352 -13.18 16.58 1.71
N ASP A 353 -13.61 16.36 2.94
CA ASP A 353 -14.18 17.40 3.79
C ASP A 353 -13.43 17.46 5.13
N ALA A 354 -13.98 18.21 6.10
CA ALA A 354 -13.39 18.38 7.42
C ALA A 354 -13.17 17.06 8.19
N TYR A 355 -13.81 15.97 7.76
CA TYR A 355 -13.74 14.65 8.40
C TYR A 355 -12.90 13.64 7.60
N GLY A 356 -12.23 14.07 6.53
CA GLY A 356 -11.35 13.25 5.71
C GLY A 356 -11.93 12.92 4.33
N ALA A 357 -11.46 11.81 3.75
CA ALA A 357 -11.83 11.42 2.40
C ALA A 357 -13.31 10.99 2.31
N ILE A 358 -13.99 11.50 1.30
CA ILE A 358 -15.34 11.09 0.91
C ILE A 358 -15.34 10.59 -0.53
N VAL A 359 -16.30 9.72 -0.83
CA VAL A 359 -16.46 9.13 -2.14
C VAL A 359 -17.90 9.22 -2.61
N GLU A 360 -18.06 9.61 -3.88
CA GLU A 360 -19.37 9.76 -4.51
C GLU A 360 -19.42 8.96 -5.82
N PRO A 361 -20.32 7.97 -5.94
CA PRO A 361 -20.57 7.32 -7.22
C PRO A 361 -21.01 8.33 -8.27
N LEU A 362 -20.39 8.29 -9.44
CA LEU A 362 -20.78 9.12 -10.58
C LEU A 362 -22.25 8.83 -10.96
N VAL A 363 -22.94 9.86 -11.46
CA VAL A 363 -24.38 9.79 -11.74
C VAL A 363 -24.71 8.67 -12.73
N ASP A 364 -23.95 8.56 -13.80
CA ASP A 364 -24.18 7.57 -14.83
C ASP A 364 -23.32 6.32 -14.60
N GLN A 365 -23.95 5.21 -14.24
CA GLN A 365 -23.31 3.90 -14.05
C GLN A 365 -23.64 2.92 -15.18
N GLY A 366 -24.09 3.44 -16.33
CA GLY A 366 -24.39 2.64 -17.51
C GLY A 366 -23.18 1.84 -17.99
N SER A 367 -23.41 0.61 -18.46
CA SER A 367 -22.32 -0.26 -18.91
C SER A 367 -21.66 0.19 -20.23
N ALA A 368 -22.37 1.00 -21.03
CA ALA A 368 -21.91 1.50 -22.32
C ALA A 368 -21.27 2.89 -22.26
N THR A 369 -21.18 3.48 -21.06
CA THR A 369 -20.76 4.88 -20.90
C THR A 369 -19.25 4.98 -20.98
N ILE A 370 -18.77 6.02 -21.66
CA ILE A 370 -17.34 6.31 -21.79
C ILE A 370 -16.93 7.40 -20.78
N ARG A 371 -17.83 8.36 -20.52
CA ARG A 371 -17.58 9.50 -19.65
C ARG A 371 -17.30 9.11 -18.21
N SER A 372 -18.13 8.25 -17.61
CA SER A 372 -17.95 7.91 -16.19
C SER A 372 -16.61 7.24 -15.88
N PRO A 373 -16.15 6.24 -16.65
CA PRO A 373 -14.78 5.74 -16.49
C PRO A 373 -13.70 6.81 -16.72
N SER A 374 -13.93 7.81 -17.59
CA SER A 374 -12.97 8.89 -17.84
C SER A 374 -12.88 9.88 -16.68
N ASP A 375 -14.00 10.19 -16.02
CA ASP A 375 -14.09 11.15 -14.93
C ASP A 375 -13.83 10.51 -13.55
N ALA A 376 -13.66 9.19 -13.49
CA ALA A 376 -13.51 8.43 -12.26
C ALA A 376 -12.09 8.53 -11.69
N GLN A 377 -12.03 8.74 -10.37
CA GLN A 377 -10.79 8.68 -9.57
C GLN A 377 -10.74 7.41 -8.72
N ALA A 378 -11.87 6.73 -8.61
CA ALA A 378 -12.07 5.59 -7.75
C ALA A 378 -13.06 4.59 -8.35
N LEU A 379 -12.98 3.35 -7.90
CA LEU A 379 -13.96 2.31 -8.13
C LEU A 379 -14.47 1.80 -6.76
N LEU A 380 -15.75 1.99 -6.48
CA LEU A 380 -16.40 1.44 -5.30
C LEU A 380 -16.63 -0.05 -5.47
N LEU A 381 -16.31 -0.85 -4.46
CA LEU A 381 -16.52 -2.29 -4.45
C LEU A 381 -17.55 -2.62 -3.39
N LEU A 382 -18.72 -3.08 -3.85
CA LEU A 382 -19.81 -3.46 -2.98
C LEU A 382 -20.14 -4.93 -3.18
N GLY A 383 -20.36 -5.62 -2.06
CA GLY A 383 -20.74 -7.02 -2.02
C GLY A 383 -22.14 -7.27 -2.60
N PRO A 384 -22.47 -8.51 -2.98
CA PRO A 384 -23.73 -8.85 -3.62
C PRO A 384 -24.97 -8.66 -2.71
N THR A 385 -24.77 -8.59 -1.39
CA THR A 385 -25.85 -8.42 -0.39
C THR A 385 -26.12 -6.96 -0.02
N GLN A 386 -25.28 -6.02 -0.48
CA GLN A 386 -25.43 -4.60 -0.15
C GLN A 386 -26.44 -3.95 -1.11
N SER A 387 -27.55 -3.47 -0.55
CA SER A 387 -28.64 -2.84 -1.29
C SER A 387 -28.84 -1.37 -0.92
N THR A 388 -28.80 -1.02 0.37
CA THR A 388 -29.02 0.35 0.84
C THR A 388 -27.89 0.74 1.77
N LEU A 389 -27.17 1.80 1.40
CA LEU A 389 -26.04 2.33 2.17
C LEU A 389 -26.28 3.81 2.45
N PRO A 390 -26.49 4.22 3.71
CA PRO A 390 -26.64 5.63 4.06
C PRO A 390 -25.37 6.44 3.78
N ALA A 391 -25.53 7.74 3.54
CA ALA A 391 -24.44 8.70 3.58
C ALA A 391 -23.67 8.56 4.89
N GLY A 392 -22.35 8.71 4.84
CA GLY A 392 -21.49 8.49 6.00
C GLY A 392 -21.02 7.04 6.17
N THR A 393 -21.58 6.07 5.45
CA THR A 393 -21.12 4.68 5.50
C THR A 393 -19.72 4.57 4.90
N PHE A 394 -18.81 3.87 5.58
CA PHE A 394 -17.50 3.54 5.01
C PHE A 394 -17.62 2.40 4.00
N VAL A 395 -17.10 2.63 2.79
CA VAL A 395 -17.16 1.67 1.68
C VAL A 395 -15.77 1.37 1.15
N GLN A 396 -15.57 0.12 0.72
CA GLN A 396 -14.32 -0.28 0.10
C GLN A 396 -14.18 0.35 -1.28
N THR A 397 -13.03 0.97 -1.51
CA THR A 397 -12.76 1.76 -2.71
C THR A 397 -11.37 1.43 -3.24
N TRP A 398 -11.27 1.13 -4.54
CA TRP A 398 -10.00 1.15 -5.26
C TRP A 398 -9.72 2.56 -5.75
N VAL A 399 -8.50 3.03 -5.52
CA VAL A 399 -8.06 4.33 -6.03
C VAL A 399 -7.36 4.15 -7.36
N LEU A 400 -7.91 4.81 -8.38
CA LEU A 400 -7.46 4.70 -9.78
C LEU A 400 -6.37 5.72 -10.09
N ASP A 401 -6.44 6.88 -9.44
CA ASP A 401 -5.49 7.98 -9.57
C ASP A 401 -4.62 8.08 -8.31
N GLU A 402 -3.32 7.79 -8.46
CA GLU A 402 -2.36 7.75 -7.35
C GLU A 402 -2.11 9.13 -6.72
N SER A 403 -2.44 10.24 -7.40
CA SER A 403 -2.36 11.58 -6.79
C SER A 403 -3.30 11.73 -5.59
N TYR A 404 -4.36 10.91 -5.52
CA TYR A 404 -5.30 10.86 -4.41
C TYR A 404 -4.90 9.85 -3.33
N ALA A 405 -3.79 9.11 -3.48
CA ALA A 405 -3.31 8.16 -2.47
C ALA A 405 -2.98 8.84 -1.12
N GLY A 406 -2.59 10.12 -1.14
CA GLY A 406 -2.38 10.93 0.06
C GLY A 406 -3.64 11.11 0.91
N LEU A 407 -4.83 11.13 0.29
CA LEU A 407 -6.13 11.21 0.99
C LEU A 407 -6.51 9.91 1.70
N LEU A 408 -5.91 8.78 1.33
CA LEU A 408 -6.20 7.45 1.87
C LEU A 408 -5.41 7.12 3.14
N ARG A 409 -4.56 8.04 3.60
CA ARG A 409 -3.75 7.80 4.79
C ARG A 409 -4.68 7.69 6.00
N ARG A 410 -4.69 6.47 6.56
CA ARG A 410 -4.72 6.10 7.99
C ARG A 410 -5.98 5.32 8.43
N GLY A 411 -5.88 3.99 8.38
CA GLY A 411 -6.63 3.04 9.21
C GLY A 411 -5.62 2.11 9.91
N PRO A 412 -5.99 1.42 11.00
CA PRO A 412 -5.03 0.63 11.77
C PRO A 412 -4.36 -0.47 10.94
N ARG A 413 -3.09 -0.82 11.21
CA ARG A 413 -2.35 -1.89 10.48
C ARG A 413 -2.63 -3.31 10.97
N ALA A 414 -3.05 -3.48 12.22
CA ALA A 414 -3.45 -4.74 12.83
C ALA A 414 -4.57 -4.51 13.88
N VAL A 415 -5.44 -5.50 14.12
CA VAL A 415 -6.49 -5.45 15.16
C VAL A 415 -6.59 -6.80 15.85
N VAL A 416 -6.56 -6.78 17.18
CA VAL A 416 -6.61 -7.98 18.02
C VAL A 416 -7.59 -7.77 19.17
N SER A 417 -8.49 -8.72 19.38
CA SER A 417 -9.50 -8.69 20.42
C SER A 417 -9.08 -9.52 21.62
N VAL A 418 -9.11 -8.92 22.81
CA VAL A 418 -8.77 -9.60 24.08
C VAL A 418 -10.05 -10.11 24.72
N VAL A 419 -10.14 -11.42 24.85
CA VAL A 419 -11.33 -12.15 25.33
C VAL A 419 -10.98 -13.05 26.50
N GLY A 420 -11.95 -13.36 27.36
CA GLY A 420 -11.74 -14.12 28.59
C GLY A 420 -12.78 -13.79 29.65
N ALA A 421 -12.82 -14.57 30.73
CA ALA A 421 -13.81 -14.43 31.80
C ALA A 421 -13.83 -13.02 32.40
N ARG A 422 -14.95 -12.65 33.03
CA ARG A 422 -14.99 -11.43 33.84
C ARG A 422 -13.91 -11.56 34.92
N ASN A 423 -13.14 -10.50 35.16
CA ASN A 423 -12.01 -10.49 36.09
C ASN A 423 -10.82 -11.39 35.76
N ALA A 424 -10.75 -12.00 34.56
CA ALA A 424 -9.59 -12.78 34.11
C ALA A 424 -8.31 -11.94 33.88
N GLY A 425 -8.36 -10.61 33.99
CA GLY A 425 -7.20 -9.73 33.80
C GLY A 425 -7.06 -9.11 32.40
N LYS A 426 -8.11 -9.14 31.56
CA LYS A 426 -8.06 -8.60 30.18
C LYS A 426 -7.55 -7.16 30.08
N THR A 427 -8.08 -6.24 30.90
CA THR A 427 -7.65 -4.83 30.90
C THR A 427 -6.18 -4.74 31.32
N ARG A 428 -5.75 -5.53 32.31
CA ARG A 428 -4.35 -5.59 32.74
C ARG A 428 -3.43 -6.09 31.63
N LEU A 429 -3.87 -7.10 30.86
CA LEU A 429 -3.11 -7.57 29.70
C LEU A 429 -2.99 -6.49 28.63
N ILE A 430 -4.06 -5.74 28.36
CA ILE A 430 -4.03 -4.63 27.38
C ILE A 430 -3.04 -3.55 27.81
N GLU A 431 -3.06 -3.14 29.08
CA GLU A 431 -2.10 -2.17 29.64
C GLU A 431 -0.65 -2.62 29.43
N LEU A 432 -0.34 -3.86 29.82
CA LEU A 432 0.99 -4.44 29.69
C LEU A 432 1.44 -4.56 28.22
N LEU A 433 0.53 -4.91 27.31
CA LEU A 433 0.82 -4.99 25.88
C LEU A 433 1.05 -3.61 25.25
N ILE A 434 0.34 -2.57 25.70
CA ILE A 434 0.56 -1.19 25.23
C ILE A 434 2.00 -0.78 25.56
N GLU A 435 2.43 -0.98 26.81
CA GLU A 435 3.77 -0.63 27.26
C GLU A 435 4.85 -1.43 26.51
N ALA A 436 4.66 -2.75 26.38
CA ALA A 436 5.59 -3.61 25.66
C ALA A 436 5.71 -3.21 24.18
N CYS A 437 4.60 -3.08 23.45
CA CYS A 437 4.63 -2.72 22.04
C CYS A 437 5.16 -1.30 21.79
N ALA A 438 4.89 -0.36 22.70
CA ALA A 438 5.41 1.01 22.59
C ALA A 438 6.95 1.06 22.66
N ARG A 439 7.59 0.16 23.43
CA ARG A 439 9.06 0.04 23.46
C ARG A 439 9.66 -0.39 22.11
N HIS A 440 8.87 -1.06 21.27
CA HIS A 440 9.24 -1.42 19.89
C HIS A 440 8.81 -0.37 18.84
N GLY A 441 8.38 0.83 19.27
CA GLY A 441 7.99 1.92 18.37
C GLY A 441 6.62 1.75 17.70
N VAL A 442 5.79 0.82 18.19
CA VAL A 442 4.46 0.52 17.63
C VAL A 442 3.41 1.42 18.25
N ARG A 443 2.63 2.14 17.43
CA ARG A 443 1.53 2.98 17.92
C ARG A 443 0.29 2.14 18.20
N ILE A 444 -0.14 2.10 19.45
CA ILE A 444 -1.27 1.27 19.88
C ILE A 444 -2.54 2.12 19.98
N GLY A 445 -3.63 1.64 19.38
CA GLY A 445 -5.00 2.10 19.65
C GLY A 445 -5.74 1.15 20.58
N VAL A 446 -6.75 1.64 21.31
CA VAL A 446 -7.57 0.80 22.22
C VAL A 446 -9.05 1.05 21.97
N VAL A 447 -9.80 -0.03 21.71
CA VAL A 447 -11.27 -0.02 21.71
C VAL A 447 -11.76 -0.77 22.95
N LYS A 448 -12.63 -0.16 23.74
CA LYS A 448 -13.31 -0.85 24.83
C LYS A 448 -14.82 -0.85 24.59
N HIS A 449 -15.41 -2.04 24.62
CA HIS A 449 -16.85 -2.20 24.44
C HIS A 449 -17.56 -2.23 25.79
N HIS A 450 -18.44 -1.27 26.04
CA HIS A 450 -19.28 -1.21 27.24
C HIS A 450 -20.76 -1.18 26.83
N GLY A 451 -21.59 -2.06 27.40
CA GLY A 451 -23.03 -2.14 27.12
C GLY A 451 -23.87 -1.12 27.90
N HIS A 452 -23.28 -0.03 28.37
CA HIS A 452 -23.98 1.05 29.07
C HIS A 452 -23.91 2.33 28.23
N MET A 453 -24.94 3.18 28.36
CA MET A 453 -24.94 4.51 27.74
C MET A 453 -23.70 5.31 28.17
N LEU A 454 -22.91 5.74 27.18
CA LEU A 454 -21.79 6.63 27.40
C LEU A 454 -22.31 8.06 27.58
N HIS A 455 -22.11 8.63 28.76
CA HIS A 455 -22.38 10.03 29.02
C HIS A 455 -21.16 10.88 28.62
N LEU A 456 -21.38 11.94 27.84
CA LEU A 456 -20.32 12.89 27.44
C LEU A 456 -19.94 13.82 28.60
N ASP A 457 -20.93 14.13 29.44
CA ASP A 457 -20.88 15.07 30.56
C ASP A 457 -21.81 14.52 31.66
N GLU A 458 -21.78 15.09 32.87
CA GLU A 458 -22.70 14.69 33.94
C GLU A 458 -24.16 14.77 33.46
N PRO A 459 -24.99 13.75 33.73
CA PRO A 459 -26.39 13.78 33.37
C PRO A 459 -27.08 15.06 33.89
N GLY A 460 -27.62 15.88 32.98
CA GLY A 460 -28.31 17.12 33.31
C GLY A 460 -27.50 18.41 33.10
N LYS A 461 -26.22 18.32 32.75
CA LYS A 461 -25.36 19.48 32.42
C LYS A 461 -25.56 19.96 30.98
N ASP A 462 -24.92 21.07 30.64
CA ASP A 462 -25.13 21.83 29.40
C ASP A 462 -25.08 20.97 28.15
N THR A 463 -24.06 20.13 28.05
CA THR A 463 -23.78 19.29 26.89
C THR A 463 -24.79 18.15 26.75
N ASP A 464 -25.21 17.56 27.87
CA ASP A 464 -26.21 16.51 27.94
C ASP A 464 -27.64 17.06 27.71
N ARG A 465 -27.91 18.29 28.18
CA ARG A 465 -29.15 19.03 27.90
C ARG A 465 -29.26 19.41 26.43
N ALA A 466 -28.19 19.87 25.79
CA ALA A 466 -28.18 20.20 24.37
C ALA A 466 -28.50 18.98 23.50
N LEU A 467 -27.90 17.81 23.79
CA LEU A 467 -28.21 16.56 23.09
C LEU A 467 -29.67 16.13 23.30
N ARG A 468 -30.20 16.22 24.52
CA ARG A 468 -31.62 15.92 24.80
C ARG A 468 -32.58 16.90 24.14
N ALA A 469 -32.17 18.14 23.92
CA ALA A 469 -32.94 19.16 23.20
C ALA A 469 -32.91 18.97 21.68
N GLY A 470 -32.20 17.95 21.16
CA GLY A 470 -32.17 17.63 19.73
C GLY A 470 -30.97 18.18 18.97
N ALA A 471 -29.90 18.63 19.66
CA ALA A 471 -28.66 19.00 18.99
C ALA A 471 -28.11 17.81 18.19
N ALA A 472 -27.69 18.07 16.94
CA ALA A 472 -27.12 17.06 16.04
C ALA A 472 -25.77 16.48 16.53
N GLY A 473 -25.19 17.08 17.57
CA GLY A 473 -23.97 16.65 18.23
C GLY A 473 -23.60 17.61 19.34
N ALA A 474 -22.71 17.18 20.22
CA ALA A 474 -22.13 18.04 21.24
C ALA A 474 -20.65 17.71 21.43
N VAL A 475 -19.85 18.75 21.65
CA VAL A 475 -18.39 18.68 21.72
C VAL A 475 -17.91 19.37 22.99
N LEU A 476 -17.09 18.67 23.77
CA LEU A 476 -16.31 19.24 24.87
C LEU A 476 -14.88 19.48 24.40
N THR A 477 -14.34 20.67 24.62
CA THR A 477 -12.96 21.05 24.23
C THR A 477 -12.18 21.59 25.41
N GLY A 478 -10.89 21.26 25.53
CA GLY A 478 -10.00 21.81 26.56
C GLY A 478 -8.52 21.63 26.22
N ALA A 479 -7.62 22.07 27.12
CA ALA A 479 -6.17 22.08 26.88
C ALA A 479 -5.55 20.70 26.61
N ARG A 480 -6.26 19.61 26.91
CA ARG A 480 -5.80 18.22 26.70
C ARG A 480 -6.55 17.49 25.58
N GLY A 481 -7.34 18.20 24.78
CA GLY A 481 -8.03 17.65 23.61
C GLY A 481 -9.52 17.93 23.58
N LEU A 482 -10.24 17.15 22.79
CA LEU A 482 -11.69 17.26 22.62
C LEU A 482 -12.37 15.90 22.68
N VAL A 483 -13.62 15.89 23.11
CA VAL A 483 -14.51 14.73 23.08
C VAL A 483 -15.79 15.13 22.37
N CYS A 484 -16.20 14.36 21.37
CA CYS A 484 -17.42 14.62 20.59
C CYS A 484 -18.41 13.46 20.75
N ARG A 485 -19.69 13.77 20.90
CA ARG A 485 -20.80 12.81 20.86
C ARG A 485 -21.85 13.29 19.87
N ALA A 486 -22.16 12.46 18.87
CA ALA A 486 -23.32 12.64 18.01
C ALA A 486 -24.45 11.69 18.46
N PRO A 487 -25.73 12.13 18.48
CA PRO A 487 -26.87 11.23 18.67
C PRO A 487 -26.84 10.13 17.60
N ARG A 488 -27.06 8.88 17.99
CA ARG A 488 -27.13 7.73 17.09
C ARG A 488 -28.28 6.80 17.47
N ALA A 489 -28.92 6.20 16.47
CA ALA A 489 -30.04 5.28 16.65
C ALA A 489 -29.60 3.84 17.05
N GLY A 490 -28.30 3.55 17.10
CA GLY A 490 -27.75 2.24 17.46
C GLY A 490 -26.31 2.29 17.98
N GLU A 491 -25.85 1.17 18.55
CA GLU A 491 -24.46 1.03 19.03
C GLU A 491 -23.47 1.08 17.86
N PRO A 492 -22.35 1.82 18.00
CA PRO A 492 -21.33 1.87 16.96
C PRO A 492 -20.69 0.50 16.76
N GLY A 493 -20.55 0.08 15.51
CA GLY A 493 -19.86 -1.17 15.18
C GLY A 493 -18.35 -1.08 15.41
N ILE A 494 -17.68 -2.22 15.58
CA ILE A 494 -16.22 -2.25 15.76
C ILE A 494 -15.47 -1.56 14.61
N ALA A 495 -15.95 -1.69 13.37
CA ALA A 495 -15.35 -1.04 12.20
C ALA A 495 -15.35 0.50 12.32
N GLU A 496 -16.40 1.09 12.91
CA GLU A 496 -16.48 2.54 13.14
C GLU A 496 -15.53 2.98 14.25
N ALA A 497 -15.44 2.21 15.33
CA ALA A 497 -14.49 2.47 16.41
C ALA A 497 -13.04 2.44 15.91
N LEU A 498 -12.71 1.52 14.99
CA LEU A 498 -11.39 1.44 14.35
C LEU A 498 -11.09 2.63 13.44
N ALA A 499 -12.10 3.21 12.78
CA ALA A 499 -11.92 4.39 11.93
C ALA A 499 -11.48 5.63 12.73
N CYS A 500 -11.77 5.68 14.03
CA CYS A 500 -11.32 6.74 14.93
C CYS A 500 -9.82 6.64 15.33
N MET A 501 -9.14 5.56 14.95
CA MET A 501 -7.73 5.32 15.27
C MET A 501 -6.87 5.21 14.01
N PRO A 502 -6.86 6.25 13.17
CA PRO A 502 -6.33 6.15 11.83
C PRO A 502 -4.80 5.89 11.88
N SER A 503 -4.10 6.45 12.87
CA SER A 503 -2.63 6.36 12.99
C SER A 503 -2.11 5.17 13.81
N ALA A 504 -2.96 4.23 14.25
CA ALA A 504 -2.50 3.09 15.03
C ALA A 504 -1.83 2.03 14.12
N ASP A 505 -0.74 1.44 14.57
CA ASP A 505 -0.13 0.28 13.93
C ASP A 505 -0.82 -1.01 14.41
N LEU A 506 -1.26 -1.06 15.67
CA LEU A 506 -2.04 -2.17 16.23
C LEU A 506 -3.19 -1.61 17.10
N VAL A 507 -4.40 -2.15 16.96
CA VAL A 507 -5.53 -1.83 17.84
C VAL A 507 -5.88 -3.03 18.71
N LEU A 508 -5.88 -2.82 20.04
CA LEU A 508 -6.32 -3.78 21.03
C LEU A 508 -7.79 -3.53 21.39
N VAL A 509 -8.62 -4.57 21.22
CA VAL A 509 -10.07 -4.48 21.42
C VAL A 509 -10.47 -5.27 22.66
N GLU A 510 -10.87 -4.60 23.73
CA GLU A 510 -11.46 -5.25 24.91
C GLU A 510 -12.97 -5.48 24.64
N GLY A 511 -13.34 -6.73 24.27
CA GLY A 511 -14.73 -7.10 23.97
C GLY A 511 -14.91 -7.65 22.54
N TYR A 512 -16.15 -7.62 22.04
CA TYR A 512 -16.54 -8.19 20.73
C TYR A 512 -16.17 -9.68 20.57
N ALA A 513 -16.43 -10.50 21.58
CA ALA A 513 -16.08 -11.94 21.58
C ALA A 513 -16.74 -12.74 20.45
N SER A 514 -17.94 -12.32 20.02
CA SER A 514 -18.68 -12.89 18.89
C SER A 514 -18.21 -12.41 17.52
N SER A 515 -17.29 -11.43 17.44
CA SER A 515 -16.75 -10.97 16.16
C SER A 515 -15.69 -11.94 15.62
N GLY A 516 -15.54 -11.99 14.30
CA GLY A 516 -14.47 -12.74 13.63
C GLY A 516 -13.06 -12.16 13.79
N LEU A 517 -12.86 -11.15 14.64
CA LEU A 517 -11.53 -10.58 14.91
C LEU A 517 -10.58 -11.64 15.50
N PRO A 518 -9.28 -11.60 15.16
CA PRO A 518 -8.26 -12.41 15.83
C PRO A 518 -8.27 -12.17 17.35
N LYS A 519 -8.06 -13.23 18.13
CA LYS A 519 -8.27 -13.23 19.57
C LYS A 519 -7.00 -13.51 20.37
N LEU A 520 -6.85 -12.81 21.48
CA LEU A 520 -6.05 -13.25 22.62
C LEU A 520 -6.98 -13.79 23.68
N LEU A 521 -6.84 -15.08 24.00
CA LEU A 521 -7.67 -15.73 24.99
C LEU A 521 -6.99 -15.69 26.35
N VAL A 522 -7.55 -14.91 27.27
CA VAL A 522 -7.08 -14.81 28.65
C VAL A 522 -7.72 -15.89 29.51
N ARG A 523 -6.91 -16.79 30.06
CA ARG A 523 -7.31 -17.87 30.97
C ARG A 523 -6.69 -17.69 32.35
N ARG A 524 -7.46 -17.97 33.39
CA ARG A 524 -7.00 -17.92 34.78
C ARG A 524 -7.70 -19.00 35.59
N VAL A 525 -6.97 -19.71 36.45
CA VAL A 525 -7.57 -20.75 37.30
C VAL A 525 -8.65 -20.14 38.19
N GLY A 526 -9.80 -20.81 38.29
CA GLY A 526 -10.95 -20.35 39.09
C GLY A 526 -11.90 -19.37 38.40
N TYR A 527 -11.60 -18.93 37.17
CA TYR A 527 -12.46 -18.03 36.38
C TYR A 527 -12.98 -18.74 35.12
N ALA A 528 -14.06 -19.50 35.26
CA ALA A 528 -14.73 -20.16 34.14
C ALA A 528 -15.58 -19.17 33.32
N THR A 529 -15.79 -19.47 32.02
CA THR A 529 -16.67 -18.69 31.16
C THR A 529 -17.91 -19.49 30.79
N ASP A 530 -19.10 -19.01 31.15
CA ASP A 530 -20.38 -19.58 30.65
C ASP A 530 -20.68 -19.15 29.20
N ARG A 531 -19.68 -18.56 28.50
CA ARG A 531 -19.83 -18.01 27.15
C ARG A 531 -19.31 -19.01 26.12
N PRO A 532 -19.92 -19.06 24.92
CA PRO A 532 -19.43 -19.89 23.82
C PRO A 532 -17.99 -19.51 23.44
N GLU A 533 -17.29 -20.46 22.82
CA GLU A 533 -15.96 -20.21 22.27
C GLU A 533 -16.00 -19.00 21.32
N PRO A 534 -14.95 -18.15 21.33
CA PRO A 534 -14.93 -16.96 20.52
C PRO A 534 -14.92 -17.31 19.03
N ALA A 535 -15.67 -16.56 18.22
CA ALA A 535 -15.92 -16.87 16.81
C ALA A 535 -14.74 -16.59 15.85
N GLY A 536 -13.63 -16.05 16.36
CA GLY A 536 -12.46 -15.65 15.57
C GLY A 536 -11.21 -16.48 15.89
N PRO A 537 -10.17 -16.45 15.04
CA PRO A 537 -8.96 -17.25 15.24
C PRO A 537 -8.24 -16.84 16.53
N ILE A 538 -7.89 -17.81 17.36
CA ILE A 538 -7.12 -17.57 18.59
C ILE A 538 -5.65 -17.49 18.21
N LEU A 539 -5.06 -16.30 18.32
CA LEU A 539 -3.65 -16.07 18.02
C LEU A 539 -2.74 -16.62 19.13
N ALA A 540 -3.18 -16.45 20.38
CA ALA A 540 -2.49 -16.96 21.53
C ALA A 540 -3.43 -17.09 22.74
N VAL A 541 -3.06 -18.00 23.65
CA VAL A 541 -3.63 -18.09 25.00
C VAL A 541 -2.67 -17.43 25.97
N VAL A 542 -3.22 -16.61 26.87
CA VAL A 542 -2.45 -15.88 27.87
C VAL A 542 -2.95 -16.23 29.26
N GLY A 543 -2.04 -16.59 30.16
CA GLY A 543 -2.34 -16.81 31.57
C GLY A 543 -2.05 -18.23 32.03
N GLU A 544 -3.06 -18.97 32.49
CA GLU A 544 -2.89 -20.27 33.15
C GLU A 544 -3.76 -21.37 32.52
N GLY A 545 -3.27 -22.61 32.52
CA GLY A 545 -3.99 -23.80 32.04
C GLY A 545 -3.64 -24.23 30.61
N PRO A 546 -4.22 -25.35 30.12
CA PRO A 546 -3.87 -25.91 28.81
C PRO A 546 -4.35 -25.00 27.67
N ALA A 547 -3.55 -24.87 26.61
CA ALA A 547 -3.94 -24.21 25.37
C ALA A 547 -4.53 -25.23 24.37
N PRO A 548 -5.42 -24.81 23.46
CA PRO A 548 -5.85 -25.65 22.35
C PRO A 548 -4.64 -26.11 21.52
N GLU A 549 -4.72 -27.32 20.97
CA GLU A 549 -3.64 -27.92 20.19
C GLU A 549 -3.21 -26.99 19.03
N GLY A 550 -1.90 -26.78 18.88
CA GLY A 550 -1.33 -25.87 17.88
C GLY A 550 -1.46 -24.37 18.19
N THR A 551 -2.03 -23.97 19.33
CA THR A 551 -2.14 -22.56 19.72
C THR A 551 -1.00 -22.14 20.65
N PRO A 552 -0.26 -21.07 20.34
CA PRO A 552 0.78 -20.52 21.22
C PRO A 552 0.25 -20.15 22.61
N PHE A 553 1.02 -20.48 23.65
CA PHE A 553 0.71 -20.15 25.03
C PHE A 553 1.77 -19.22 25.62
N PHE A 554 1.33 -18.18 26.33
CA PHE A 554 2.20 -17.23 27.01
C PHE A 554 1.77 -17.07 28.47
N ALA A 555 2.71 -17.24 29.39
CA ALA A 555 2.52 -16.87 30.80
C ALA A 555 2.48 -15.34 30.95
N TRP A 556 1.96 -14.83 32.07
CA TRP A 556 1.86 -13.38 32.31
C TRP A 556 3.22 -12.67 32.31
N GLU A 557 4.27 -13.40 32.70
CA GLU A 557 5.66 -12.93 32.76
C GLU A 557 6.29 -12.80 31.35
N ALA A 558 5.72 -13.48 30.35
CA ALA A 558 6.24 -13.52 28.98
C ALA A 558 5.62 -12.44 28.07
N ILE A 559 5.30 -11.26 28.63
CA ILE A 559 4.60 -10.20 27.91
C ILE A 559 5.37 -9.69 26.69
N ASP A 560 6.71 -9.62 26.77
CA ASP A 560 7.55 -9.13 25.68
C ASP A 560 7.58 -10.12 24.51
N ALA A 561 7.65 -11.42 24.81
CA ALA A 561 7.53 -12.46 23.78
C ALA A 561 6.14 -12.45 23.12
N LEU A 562 5.08 -12.17 23.89
CA LEU A 562 3.74 -12.01 23.33
C LEU A 562 3.65 -10.74 22.45
N ALA A 563 4.27 -9.63 22.86
CA ALA A 563 4.32 -8.41 22.07
C ALA A 563 5.05 -8.65 20.74
N GLU A 564 6.24 -9.24 20.75
CA GLU A 564 6.99 -9.61 19.54
C GLU A 564 6.17 -10.51 18.62
N HIS A 565 5.47 -11.49 19.20
CA HIS A 565 4.56 -12.37 18.47
C HIS A 565 3.43 -11.62 17.76
N LEU A 566 2.87 -10.57 18.38
CA LEU A 566 1.85 -9.72 17.78
C LEU A 566 2.45 -8.77 16.73
N ILE A 567 3.62 -8.20 17.00
CA ILE A 567 4.31 -7.27 16.11
C ILE A 567 4.70 -7.95 14.80
N ALA A 568 5.20 -9.18 14.86
CA ALA A 568 5.51 -9.98 13.68
C ALA A 568 4.29 -10.26 12.77
N ARG A 569 3.07 -10.01 13.27
CA ARG A 569 1.81 -10.15 12.53
C ARG A 569 1.24 -8.82 12.05
N ILE A 570 1.91 -7.70 12.32
CA ILE A 570 1.54 -6.39 11.76
C ILE A 570 2.07 -6.35 10.32
N PRO A 571 1.20 -6.33 9.29
CA PRO A 571 1.65 -6.25 7.91
C PRO A 571 2.35 -4.92 7.62
N ASP A 572 3.31 -4.93 6.70
CA ASP A 572 4.04 -3.73 6.22
C ASP A 572 3.11 -2.64 5.65
N ALA A 573 1.89 -3.01 5.28
CA ALA A 573 0.80 -2.14 4.83
C ALA A 573 -0.37 -2.08 5.84
N PRO A 574 -1.24 -1.06 5.82
CA PRO A 574 -2.45 -0.98 6.66
C PRO A 574 -3.39 -2.18 6.52
N LEU A 575 -4.11 -2.52 7.61
CA LEU A 575 -4.98 -3.68 7.68
C LEU A 575 -6.16 -3.44 6.75
N ARG A 576 -6.34 -4.36 5.81
CA ARG A 576 -7.57 -4.47 5.02
C ARG A 576 -8.69 -4.79 6.03
N GLN A 577 -9.69 -3.91 6.18
CA GLN A 577 -10.84 -4.22 7.04
C GLN A 577 -11.41 -5.58 6.65
N LEU A 578 -11.67 -6.38 7.69
CA LEU A 578 -12.13 -7.75 7.61
C LEU A 578 -13.35 -7.85 6.70
N ALA A 579 -13.20 -8.63 5.62
CA ALA A 579 -14.32 -9.16 4.89
C ALA A 579 -15.14 -10.01 5.88
N GLY A 580 -16.41 -9.63 6.07
CA GLY A 580 -17.29 -10.27 7.03
C GLY A 580 -17.50 -11.77 6.77
N LYS A 581 -17.63 -12.51 7.87
CA LYS A 581 -18.70 -13.50 8.02
C LYS A 581 -19.39 -13.26 9.36
N ALA A 582 -20.72 -13.24 9.28
CA ALA A 582 -21.76 -12.83 10.25
C ALA A 582 -21.81 -11.33 10.56
#